data_AF-M5UTQ3-F1
#
_entry.id   AF-M5UTQ3-F1
#
_cell.length_a   1.000
_cell.length_b   1.000
_cell.length_c   1.000
_cell.angle_alpha   90.00
_cell.angle_beta   90.00
_cell.angle_gamma   90.00
#
_symmetry.space_group_name_H-M   'P 1'
#
loop_
_entity.id
_entity.type
_entity.pdbx_description
1 polymer ?
#
loop_
_entity_poly.entity_id
_entity_poly.type
_entity_poly.pdbx_seq_one_letter_code
_entity_poly.pdbx_strand_id
1 'polypeptide(L)' 'MLSDNKGFKVHEIREIEKLVFENRDRFLEAYYEFHSRR' A
#
# COMPACT_ATOMS: atom_id res chain seq x y z
N MET A 1 6.48 -9.88 5.14
CA MET A 1 5.32 -9.80 4.21
C MET A 1 4.21 -9.07 4.97
N LEU A 2 3.25 -8.36 4.35
CA LEU A 2 2.16 -7.68 5.10
C LEU A 2 1.41 -8.63 6.05
N SER A 3 1.52 -9.94 5.77
CA SER A 3 1.09 -11.13 6.52
C SER A 3 1.52 -11.20 7.99
N ASP A 4 2.56 -10.46 8.42
CA ASP A 4 3.02 -10.48 9.82
C ASP A 4 2.26 -9.48 10.72
N ASN A 5 1.29 -8.74 10.18
CA ASN A 5 0.46 -7.82 10.95
C ASN A 5 -0.58 -8.57 11.79
N LYS A 6 -0.38 -8.59 13.12
CA LYS A 6 -1.33 -9.19 14.10
C LYS A 6 -2.73 -8.56 14.13
N GLY A 7 -2.96 -7.46 13.41
CA GLY A 7 -4.22 -6.72 13.39
C GLY A 7 -5.15 -7.03 12.21
N PHE A 8 -4.65 -7.70 11.15
CA PHE A 8 -5.43 -7.95 9.94
C PHE A 8 -5.56 -9.45 9.67
N LYS A 9 -6.75 -9.88 9.29
CA LYS A 9 -7.00 -11.24 8.79
C LYS A 9 -6.36 -11.37 7.41
N VAL A 10 -6.00 -12.61 7.05
CA VAL A 10 -5.32 -12.92 5.78
C VAL A 10 -6.07 -12.40 4.55
N HIS A 11 -7.40 -12.42 4.54
CA HIS A 11 -8.17 -11.89 3.41
C HIS A 11 -8.12 -10.36 3.30
N GLU A 12 -8.12 -9.65 4.43
CA GLU A 12 -7.98 -8.19 4.47
C GLU A 12 -6.61 -7.79 3.92
N ILE A 13 -5.56 -8.54 4.26
CA ILE A 13 -4.21 -8.31 3.71
C ILE A 13 -4.20 -8.50 2.19
N ARG A 14 -4.87 -9.54 1.67
CA ARG A 14 -4.96 -9.77 0.23
C ARG A 14 -5.71 -8.66 -0.49
N GLU A 15 -6.77 -8.11 0.11
CA GLU A 15 -7.50 -6.96 -0.44
C GLU A 15 -6.63 -5.71 -0.47
N ILE A 16 -5.88 -5.45 0.60
CA ILE A 16 -4.91 -4.35 0.67
C ILE A 16 -3.83 -4.53 -0.40
N GLU A 17 -3.24 -5.72 -0.52
CA GLU A 17 -2.23 -6.02 -1.55
C GLU A 17 -2.77 -5.78 -2.95
N LYS A 18 -4.01 -6.21 -3.22
CA LYS A 18 -4.68 -5.97 -4.51
C LYS A 18 -4.86 -4.47 -4.78
N LEU A 19 -5.37 -3.71 -3.81
CA LEU A 19 -5.57 -2.26 -3.93
C LEU A 19 -4.26 -1.51 -4.19
N VAL A 20 -3.20 -1.87 -3.48
CA VAL A 20 -1.85 -1.30 -3.65
C VAL A 20 -1.31 -1.61 -5.05
N PHE A 21 -1.51 -2.84 -5.53
CA PHE A 21 -1.03 -3.23 -6.84
C PHE A 21 -1.79 -2.52 -7.97
N GLU A 22 -3.12 -2.47 -7.89
CA GLU A 22 -3.98 -1.81 -8.89
C GLU A 22 -3.75 -0.30 -8.98
N ASN A 23 -3.30 0.35 -7.89
CA ASN A 23 -3.09 1.80 -7.82
C ASN A 23 -1.61 2.18 -7.65
N ARG A 24 -0.69 1.26 -7.95
CA ARG A 24 0.75 1.40 -7.67
C ARG A 24 1.32 2.75 -8.14
N ASP A 25 1.01 3.15 -9.36
CA ASP A 25 1.58 4.36 -9.94
C ASP A 25 1.07 5.63 -9.24
N ARG A 26 -0.20 5.67 -8.84
CA ARG A 26 -0.77 6.78 -8.06
C ARG A 26 -0.14 6.89 -6.68
N PHE A 27 0.10 5.75 -6.02
CA PHE A 27 0.78 5.74 -4.73
C PHE A 27 2.24 6.20 -4.85
N LEU A 28 2.95 5.80 -5.91
CA LEU A 28 4.32 6.25 -6.17
C LEU A 28 4.36 7.75 -6.47
N GLU A 29 3.45 8.26 -7.29
CA GLU A 29 3.34 9.69 -7.57
C GLU A 29 3.10 10.49 -6.29
N ALA A 30 2.12 10.10 -5.47
CA ALA A 30 1.85 10.75 -4.19
C ALA A 30 3.05 10.68 -3.23
N TYR A 31 3.77 9.55 -3.20
CA TYR A 31 4.98 9.39 -2.40
C TYR A 31 6.07 10.38 -2.83
N TYR A 32 6.31 10.50 -4.14
CA TYR A 32 7.28 11.44 -4.67
C TYR A 32 6.87 12.89 -4.43
N GLU A 33 5.59 13.23 -4.63
CA GLU A 33 5.07 14.57 -4.36
C GLU A 33 5.24 14.97 -2.88
N PHE A 34 4.94 14.05 -1.95
CA PHE A 34 5.12 14.29 -0.53
C PHE A 34 6.59 14.58 -0.17
N HIS A 35 7.53 13.83 -0.76
CA HIS A 35 8.95 13.96 -0.46
C HIS A 35 9.65 15.07 -1.26
N SER A 36 9.14 15.45 -2.44
CA SER A 36 9.71 16.55 -3.23
C SER A 36 9.37 17.93 -2.68
N ARG A 37 8.33 18.03 -1.83
CA ARG A 37 7.92 19.26 -1.14
C ARG A 37 8.69 19.50 0.16
N ARG A 38 9.69 18.68 0.47
CA ARG A 38 10.52 18.74 1.68
C ARG A 38 11.98 19.02 1.32
#